data_AF-A0A7X5ZZZ4-F1
#
_entry.id   AF-A0A7X5ZZZ4-F1
#
_cell.length_a   1.000
_cell.length_b   1.000
_cell.length_c   1.000
_cell.angle_alpha   90.00
_cell.angle_beta   90.00
_cell.angle_gamma   90.00
#
_symmetry.space_group_name_H-M   'P 1'
#
loop_
_entity.id
_entity.type
_entity.pdbx_description
1 polymer ?
#
loop_
_entity_poly.entity_id
_entity_poly.type
_entity_poly.pdbx_seq_one_letter_code
_entity_poly.pdbx_strand_id
1 'polypeptide(L)'
;MTKLQWLAGGFMNGEPYSRTHCHQRGEHGNATLAALGGVAVGIILVLLAWLVVLMTKDDPATRTAGTPPPASTAPAASAPVSVITKTLAPKPSVKETSNATPAGKDVRSLPAGLFCRDLKAKGYSYVAALDYWRLHGQPDQMDADRNGIPCETVYPRTDVAAYWNGREISGIVFWSSGLYCRDLAALGASYAEAVRYWWYYGMPDRMDADKNSVPCETVYSAATVSSFWYP
;
A
#
# COMPACT_ATOMS: atom_id res chain seq x y z
N MET A 1 -21.04 71.95 -4.47
CA MET A 1 -20.27 72.30 -3.26
C MET A 1 -19.51 71.04 -2.83
N THR A 2 -18.19 70.92 -2.77
CA THR A 2 -17.06 71.77 -3.13
C THR A 2 -15.89 70.80 -3.37
N LYS A 3 -15.18 71.02 -4.48
CA LYS A 3 -13.95 70.34 -4.90
C LYS A 3 -12.79 70.81 -4.00
N LEU A 4 -11.94 69.91 -3.53
CA LEU A 4 -10.62 70.26 -3.00
C LEU A 4 -9.56 69.45 -3.74
N GLN A 5 -8.79 70.19 -4.53
CA GLN A 5 -7.53 69.83 -5.18
C GLN A 5 -6.43 69.60 -4.14
N TRP A 6 -5.34 68.94 -4.56
CA TRP A 6 -3.90 69.21 -4.36
C TRP A 6 -3.17 67.87 -4.57
N LEU A 7 -2.63 67.59 -5.78
CA LEU A 7 -1.33 67.98 -6.37
C LEU A 7 -0.13 67.18 -5.83
N ALA A 8 0.52 66.49 -6.80
CA ALA A 8 1.97 66.28 -7.02
C ALA A 8 2.84 65.76 -5.85
N GLY A 9 3.85 64.90 -6.02
CA GLY A 9 4.53 64.27 -7.14
C GLY A 9 5.80 63.61 -6.58
N GLY A 10 6.50 62.78 -7.36
CA GLY A 10 7.86 62.34 -7.01
C GLY A 10 8.21 60.91 -7.41
N PHE A 11 8.76 60.75 -8.61
CA PHE A 11 9.61 59.63 -9.01
C PHE A 11 10.90 59.63 -8.18
N MET A 12 11.32 58.50 -7.59
CA MET A 12 12.73 58.14 -7.44
C MET A 12 12.93 56.62 -7.53
N ASN A 13 13.71 56.23 -8.54
CA ASN A 13 14.37 54.94 -8.69
C ASN A 13 15.39 54.71 -7.57
N GLY A 14 15.59 53.47 -7.13
CA GLY A 14 16.68 53.12 -6.21
C GLY A 14 16.64 51.67 -5.77
N GLU A 15 17.43 50.86 -6.45
CA GLU A 15 17.74 49.44 -6.23
C GLU A 15 18.21 49.06 -4.79
N PRO A 16 18.19 47.75 -4.46
CA PRO A 16 18.26 47.25 -3.09
C PRO A 16 19.66 47.32 -2.47
N TYR A 17 19.69 47.74 -1.21
CA TYR A 17 20.89 47.77 -0.36
C TYR A 17 21.32 46.35 0.03
N SER A 18 22.43 45.88 -0.54
CA SER A 18 23.25 44.80 0.00
C SER A 18 23.72 45.16 1.42
N ARG A 19 23.39 44.33 2.41
CA ARG A 19 24.00 44.39 3.75
C ARG A 19 24.85 43.15 3.98
N THR A 20 26.14 43.32 3.69
CA THR A 20 27.23 42.41 4.05
C THR A 20 27.33 42.32 5.58
N HIS A 21 27.07 41.16 6.15
CA HIS A 21 27.42 40.83 7.54
C HIS A 21 28.71 40.00 7.52
N CYS A 22 29.86 40.68 7.62
CA CYS A 22 31.08 40.05 8.07
C CYS A 22 31.14 40.19 9.59
N HIS A 23 30.95 39.09 10.33
CA HIS A 23 31.47 38.98 11.68
C HIS A 23 32.63 38.00 11.71
N GLN A 24 33.67 38.55 12.29
CA GLN A 24 35.04 38.12 12.40
C GLN A 24 35.20 37.14 13.58
N ARG A 25 36.03 36.12 13.36
CA ARG A 25 36.98 35.54 14.32
C ARG A 25 36.44 34.58 15.39
N GLY A 26 36.84 33.33 15.21
CA GLY A 26 36.80 32.26 16.20
C GLY A 26 37.61 31.05 15.74
N GLU A 27 38.86 31.26 15.32
CA GLU A 27 39.86 30.20 15.24
C GLU A 27 40.12 29.71 16.66
N HIS A 28 39.56 28.57 17.07
CA HIS A 28 40.10 27.68 18.12
C HIS A 28 39.34 26.34 18.05
N GLY A 29 40.05 25.22 17.84
CA GLY A 29 39.53 23.90 18.23
C GLY A 29 39.64 22.73 17.25
N ASN A 30 40.49 22.76 16.21
CA ASN A 30 40.83 21.55 15.45
C ASN A 30 41.85 20.70 16.24
N ALA A 31 41.41 19.98 17.27
CA ALA A 31 42.20 18.94 17.93
C ALA A 31 41.39 17.79 18.56
N THR A 32 40.07 17.73 18.33
CA THR A 32 39.19 16.73 18.98
C THR A 32 38.31 15.93 18.01
N LEU A 33 38.64 15.93 16.72
CA LEU A 33 37.91 15.16 15.69
C LEU A 33 38.66 13.94 15.14
N ALA A 34 39.93 13.76 15.52
CA ALA A 34 40.72 12.60 15.08
C ALA A 34 40.51 11.34 15.95
N ALA A 35 39.94 11.46 17.15
CA ALA A 35 39.77 10.32 18.07
C ALA A 35 38.42 9.58 17.96
N LEU A 36 37.40 10.19 17.34
CA LEU A 36 36.07 9.56 17.17
C LEU A 36 35.85 8.94 15.77
N GLY A 37 36.68 9.28 14.78
CA GLY A 37 36.60 8.71 13.43
C GLY A 37 37.04 7.22 13.35
N GLY A 38 37.96 6.79 14.22
CA GLY A 38 38.46 5.41 14.22
C GLY A 38 37.44 4.37 14.70
N VAL A 39 36.59 4.74 15.66
CA VAL A 39 35.60 3.81 16.24
C VAL A 39 34.47 3.53 15.24
N ALA A 40 33.99 4.56 14.53
CA ALA A 40 32.95 4.40 13.52
C ALA A 40 33.41 3.51 12.35
N VAL A 41 34.65 3.72 11.86
CA VAL A 41 35.22 2.89 10.78
C VAL A 41 35.45 1.45 11.25
N GLY A 42 35.90 1.25 12.50
CA GLY A 42 36.06 -0.09 13.08
C GLY A 42 34.75 -0.86 13.18
N ILE A 43 33.67 -0.21 13.64
CA ILE A 43 32.33 -0.84 13.73
C ILE A 43 31.82 -1.20 12.34
N ILE A 44 31.97 -0.31 11.35
CA ILE A 44 31.53 -0.57 9.97
C ILE A 44 32.27 -1.76 9.37
N LEU A 45 33.59 -1.88 9.57
CA LEU A 45 34.38 -3.01 9.06
C LEU A 45 33.98 -4.34 9.71
N VAL A 46 33.70 -4.35 11.03
CA VAL A 46 33.22 -5.55 11.73
C VAL A 46 31.84 -5.98 11.23
N LEU A 47 30.92 -5.02 11.01
CA LEU A 47 29.59 -5.31 10.48
C LEU A 47 29.65 -5.82 9.04
N LEU A 48 30.52 -5.27 8.19
CA LEU A 48 30.72 -5.74 6.82
C LEU A 48 31.31 -7.17 6.80
N ALA A 49 32.32 -7.45 7.62
CA ALA A 49 32.87 -8.79 7.75
C ALA A 49 31.82 -9.81 8.24
N TRP A 50 31.01 -9.42 9.21
CA TRP A 50 29.91 -10.27 9.72
C TRP A 50 28.83 -10.51 8.67
N LEU A 51 28.46 -9.49 7.87
CA LEU A 51 27.50 -9.62 6.78
C LEU A 51 28.01 -10.56 5.68
N VAL A 52 29.31 -10.52 5.36
CA VAL A 52 29.93 -11.46 4.41
C VAL A 52 29.85 -12.90 4.93
N VAL A 53 30.10 -13.14 6.22
CA VAL A 53 29.97 -14.47 6.85
C VAL A 53 28.52 -14.97 6.82
N LEU A 54 27.54 -14.09 7.05
CA LEU A 54 26.12 -14.44 6.95
C LEU A 54 25.69 -14.79 5.53
N MET A 55 26.20 -14.07 4.54
CA MET A 55 25.86 -14.30 3.12
C MET A 55 26.61 -15.48 2.50
N THR A 56 27.65 -16.01 3.15
CA THR A 56 28.43 -17.17 2.66
C THR A 56 28.08 -18.48 3.35
N LYS A 57 27.14 -18.46 4.31
CA LYS A 57 26.60 -19.68 4.92
C LYS A 57 25.46 -20.23 4.07
N ASP A 58 25.80 -20.67 2.87
CA ASP A 58 24.97 -21.58 2.10
C ASP A 58 25.10 -22.99 2.71
N ASP A 59 24.00 -23.51 3.24
CA ASP A 59 23.90 -24.91 3.65
C ASP A 59 24.02 -25.82 2.41
N PRO A 60 24.87 -26.86 2.42
CA PRO A 60 24.86 -27.86 1.36
C PRO A 60 23.55 -28.63 1.42
N ALA A 61 22.66 -28.35 0.47
CA ALA A 61 21.46 -29.12 0.20
C ALA A 61 21.80 -30.62 0.17
N THR A 62 21.24 -31.36 1.14
CA THR A 62 21.23 -32.81 1.13
C THR A 62 20.36 -33.26 -0.04
N ARG A 63 20.99 -33.56 -1.18
CA ARG A 63 20.36 -34.28 -2.28
C ARG A 63 20.10 -35.72 -1.83
N THR A 64 18.86 -36.03 -1.46
CA THR A 64 18.41 -37.42 -1.43
C THR A 64 17.86 -37.77 -2.81
N ALA A 65 18.59 -38.66 -3.48
CA ALA A 65 18.31 -39.19 -4.79
C ALA A 65 16.97 -39.95 -4.84
N GLY A 66 16.35 -39.89 -6.02
CA GLY A 66 15.00 -40.36 -6.29
C GLY A 66 14.82 -41.87 -6.26
N THR A 67 13.60 -42.25 -5.91
CA THR A 67 13.01 -43.56 -6.22
C THR A 67 12.07 -43.38 -7.41
N PRO A 68 12.17 -44.18 -8.50
CA PRO A 68 11.27 -44.06 -9.65
C PRO A 68 9.89 -44.66 -9.36
N PRO A 69 8.80 -44.11 -9.93
CA PRO A 69 7.49 -44.74 -9.86
C PRO A 69 7.38 -45.91 -10.87
N PRO A 70 6.62 -46.98 -10.56
CA PRO A 70 6.35 -48.03 -11.54
C PRO A 70 5.35 -47.56 -12.61
N ALA A 71 5.55 -48.13 -13.80
CA ALA A 71 4.85 -47.85 -15.05
C ALA A 71 3.33 -48.07 -14.98
N SER A 72 2.58 -47.11 -15.52
CA SER A 72 1.15 -47.22 -15.81
C SER A 72 0.96 -47.84 -17.19
N THR A 73 0.28 -48.99 -17.24
CA THR A 73 -0.14 -49.65 -18.48
C THR A 73 -1.63 -49.33 -18.70
N ALA A 74 -1.96 -48.85 -19.90
CA ALA A 74 -3.32 -48.53 -20.37
C ALA A 74 -4.15 -49.82 -20.67
N PRO A 75 -5.30 -49.76 -21.38
CA PRO A 75 -6.59 -49.14 -21.07
C PRO A 75 -7.74 -50.18 -21.11
N ALA A 76 -8.87 -49.96 -20.41
CA ALA A 76 -10.11 -50.67 -20.76
C ALA A 76 -11.39 -50.01 -20.20
N ALA A 77 -12.39 -50.00 -21.07
CA ALA A 77 -13.83 -50.12 -20.82
C ALA A 77 -14.64 -48.89 -20.37
N SER A 78 -15.32 -48.32 -21.37
CA SER A 78 -16.56 -47.56 -21.28
C SER A 78 -17.65 -48.29 -20.47
N ALA A 79 -18.33 -47.57 -19.58
CA ALA A 79 -19.67 -47.87 -19.09
C ALA A 79 -20.35 -46.58 -18.55
N PRO A 80 -21.70 -46.51 -18.54
CA PRO A 80 -22.43 -45.26 -18.72
C PRO A 80 -22.72 -44.46 -17.44
N VAL A 81 -23.03 -43.19 -17.70
CA VAL A 81 -23.60 -42.14 -16.85
C VAL A 81 -24.54 -42.65 -15.75
N SER A 82 -24.34 -42.14 -14.53
CA SER A 82 -25.40 -42.02 -13.52
C SER A 82 -25.28 -40.66 -12.83
N VAL A 83 -26.07 -39.71 -13.32
CA VAL A 83 -26.33 -38.43 -12.65
C VAL A 83 -27.19 -38.75 -11.43
N ILE A 84 -26.58 -38.74 -10.24
CA ILE A 84 -27.34 -38.75 -8.99
C ILE A 84 -27.66 -37.30 -8.66
N THR A 85 -28.86 -36.88 -9.05
CA THR A 85 -29.50 -35.65 -8.59
C THR A 85 -29.76 -35.79 -7.08
N LYS A 86 -28.86 -35.30 -6.23
CA LYS A 86 -29.14 -35.15 -4.80
C LYS A 86 -30.14 -34.00 -4.62
N THR A 87 -31.42 -34.37 -4.61
CA THR A 87 -32.50 -33.61 -3.98
C THR A 87 -32.26 -33.66 -2.47
N LEU A 88 -31.80 -32.55 -1.88
CA LEU A 88 -31.87 -32.32 -0.45
C LEU A 88 -32.92 -31.24 -0.20
N ALA A 89 -33.92 -31.65 0.58
CA ALA A 89 -35.07 -30.89 1.04
C ALA A 89 -34.70 -29.53 1.67
N PRO A 90 -35.64 -28.57 1.69
CA PRO A 90 -35.43 -27.24 2.27
C PRO A 90 -35.12 -27.34 3.76
N LYS A 91 -33.97 -26.80 4.16
CA LYS A 91 -33.58 -26.62 5.56
C LYS A 91 -34.62 -25.69 6.24
N PRO A 92 -35.11 -26.03 7.44
CA PRO A 92 -36.10 -25.20 8.13
C PRO A 92 -35.55 -23.81 8.40
N SER A 93 -36.39 -22.82 8.10
CA SER A 93 -36.26 -21.41 8.42
C SER A 93 -35.83 -21.19 9.86
N VAL A 94 -34.52 -21.06 10.08
CA VAL A 94 -34.01 -20.33 11.24
C VAL A 94 -34.17 -18.86 10.89
N LYS A 95 -35.02 -18.20 11.67
CA LYS A 95 -35.22 -16.76 11.69
C LYS A 95 -33.93 -16.14 12.25
N GLU A 96 -32.86 -16.17 11.45
CA GLU A 96 -31.67 -15.42 11.73
C GLU A 96 -32.02 -13.98 11.38
N THR A 97 -32.11 -13.15 12.41
CA THR A 97 -32.05 -11.70 12.28
C THR A 97 -30.72 -11.36 11.64
N SER A 98 -30.62 -11.51 10.32
CA SER A 98 -29.67 -10.76 9.52
C SER A 98 -30.04 -9.30 9.78
N ASN A 99 -29.28 -8.66 10.66
CA ASN A 99 -29.13 -7.22 10.61
C ASN A 99 -28.57 -6.91 9.22
N ALA A 100 -29.48 -6.78 8.26
CA ALA A 100 -29.22 -6.14 7.00
C ALA A 100 -28.86 -4.70 7.36
N THR A 101 -27.55 -4.44 7.48
CA THR A 101 -27.01 -3.09 7.44
C THR A 101 -27.64 -2.40 6.24
N PRO A 102 -28.28 -1.23 6.42
CA PRO A 102 -28.91 -0.53 5.32
C PRO A 102 -27.92 -0.35 4.17
N ALA A 103 -28.41 -0.53 2.95
CA ALA A 103 -27.68 -0.24 1.72
C ALA A 103 -26.89 1.07 1.89
N GLY A 104 -25.58 0.96 1.65
CA GLY A 104 -24.59 1.95 2.04
C GLY A 104 -24.98 3.36 1.64
N LYS A 105 -24.91 4.29 2.59
CA LYS A 105 -24.90 5.71 2.28
C LYS A 105 -23.79 5.95 1.25
N ASP A 106 -24.10 6.67 0.17
CA ASP A 106 -23.13 6.96 -0.89
C ASP A 106 -22.10 7.98 -0.40
N VAL A 107 -20.83 7.63 -0.51
CA VAL A 107 -19.71 8.46 -0.06
C VAL A 107 -19.32 9.53 -1.07
N ARG A 108 -19.77 9.44 -2.33
CA ARG A 108 -19.40 10.39 -3.40
C ARG A 108 -19.85 11.82 -3.15
N SER A 109 -20.93 12.00 -2.38
CA SER A 109 -21.47 13.32 -2.03
C SER A 109 -20.79 13.97 -0.81
N LEU A 110 -19.89 13.25 -0.14
CA LEU A 110 -19.26 13.75 1.08
C LEU A 110 -18.15 14.75 0.75
N PRO A 111 -17.99 15.82 1.57
CA PRO A 111 -16.85 16.72 1.43
C PRO A 111 -15.56 15.98 1.78
N ALA A 112 -14.45 16.41 1.18
CA ALA A 112 -13.12 15.98 1.56
C ALA A 112 -12.79 16.39 3.02
N GLY A 113 -11.82 15.72 3.64
CA GLY A 113 -11.31 16.09 4.96
C GLY A 113 -12.00 15.41 6.15
N LEU A 114 -12.91 14.46 5.93
CA LEU A 114 -13.49 13.68 7.02
C LEU A 114 -12.50 12.66 7.58
N PHE A 115 -12.59 12.42 8.89
CA PHE A 115 -11.87 11.36 9.58
C PHE A 115 -12.72 10.09 9.66
N CYS A 116 -12.08 8.96 9.92
CA CYS A 116 -12.76 7.68 10.18
C CYS A 116 -13.85 7.79 11.26
N ARG A 117 -13.61 8.59 12.31
CA ARG A 117 -14.57 8.83 13.40
C ARG A 117 -15.86 9.49 12.89
N ASP A 118 -15.73 10.41 11.92
CA ASP A 118 -16.87 11.17 11.40
C ASP A 118 -17.73 10.28 10.51
N LEU A 119 -17.09 9.44 9.69
CA LEU A 119 -17.78 8.45 8.86
C LEU A 119 -18.54 7.44 9.73
N LYS A 120 -17.89 6.92 10.78
CA LYS A 120 -18.54 6.00 11.71
C LYS A 120 -19.71 6.66 12.45
N ALA A 121 -19.54 7.90 12.93
CA ALA A 121 -20.60 8.66 13.59
C ALA A 121 -21.80 8.95 12.67
N LYS A 122 -21.56 9.12 11.38
CA LYS A 122 -22.60 9.27 10.35
C LYS A 122 -23.25 7.94 9.95
N GLY A 123 -22.78 6.81 10.47
CA GLY A 123 -23.31 5.47 10.22
C GLY A 123 -22.83 4.84 8.92
N TYR A 124 -21.68 5.26 8.39
CA TYR A 124 -21.05 4.56 7.27
C TYR A 124 -20.44 3.25 7.74
N SER A 125 -20.43 2.24 6.86
CA SER A 125 -19.75 0.97 7.09
C SER A 125 -18.24 1.11 6.85
N TYR A 126 -17.47 0.11 7.29
CA TYR A 126 -16.03 0.07 7.02
C TYR A 126 -15.71 0.11 5.51
N VAL A 127 -16.48 -0.64 4.71
CA VAL A 127 -16.35 -0.65 3.25
C VAL A 127 -16.58 0.73 2.66
N ALA A 128 -17.62 1.43 3.10
CA ALA A 128 -17.86 2.80 2.65
C ALA A 128 -16.75 3.76 3.10
N ALA A 129 -16.19 3.58 4.30
CA ALA A 129 -15.06 4.37 4.74
C ALA A 129 -13.80 4.17 3.88
N LEU A 130 -13.55 2.94 3.41
CA LEU A 130 -12.48 2.65 2.45
C LEU A 130 -12.74 3.28 1.09
N ASP A 131 -13.97 3.25 0.60
CA ASP A 131 -14.34 3.91 -0.65
C ASP A 131 -14.13 5.43 -0.57
N TYR A 132 -14.51 6.04 0.56
CA TYR A 132 -14.22 7.46 0.82
C TYR A 132 -12.71 7.72 0.86
N TRP A 133 -11.94 6.90 1.58
CA TRP A 133 -10.49 7.03 1.66
C TRP A 133 -9.85 6.99 0.28
N ARG A 134 -10.23 6.03 -0.57
CA ARG A 134 -9.75 5.91 -1.96
C ARG A 134 -10.18 7.09 -2.83
N LEU A 135 -11.45 7.48 -2.76
CA LEU A 135 -12.02 8.58 -3.54
C LEU A 135 -11.28 9.91 -3.28
N HIS A 136 -10.81 10.11 -2.04
CA HIS A 136 -10.11 11.33 -1.63
C HIS A 136 -8.58 11.21 -1.64
N GLY A 137 -8.02 10.21 -2.34
CA GLY A 137 -6.57 10.10 -2.53
C GLY A 137 -5.82 9.58 -1.29
N GLN A 138 -6.49 8.75 -0.49
CA GLN A 138 -5.93 8.02 0.64
C GLN A 138 -5.30 8.92 1.72
N PRO A 139 -6.07 9.88 2.28
CA PRO A 139 -5.50 10.86 3.21
C PRO A 139 -4.99 10.20 4.51
N ASP A 140 -3.77 10.55 4.91
CA ASP A 140 -3.09 10.07 6.14
C ASP A 140 -3.95 10.17 7.40
N GLN A 141 -4.83 11.18 7.48
CA GLN A 141 -5.68 11.37 8.65
C GLN A 141 -6.68 10.22 8.91
N MET A 142 -6.87 9.35 7.90
CA MET A 142 -7.68 8.13 8.01
C MET A 142 -6.85 6.87 8.24
N ASP A 143 -5.54 6.92 7.98
CA ASP A 143 -4.59 5.82 8.11
C ASP A 143 -3.45 6.30 9.02
N ALA A 144 -3.73 6.29 10.33
CA ALA A 144 -2.94 7.03 11.30
C ALA A 144 -1.50 6.50 11.43
N ASP A 145 -1.30 5.20 11.19
CA ASP A 145 0.01 4.55 11.19
C ASP A 145 0.59 4.38 9.77
N ARG A 146 -0.13 4.81 8.73
CA ARG A 146 0.29 4.81 7.32
C ARG A 146 0.67 3.43 6.81
N ASN A 147 -0.03 2.41 7.31
CA ASN A 147 0.23 1.02 6.94
C ASN A 147 -0.60 0.58 5.72
N GLY A 148 -1.46 1.45 5.18
CA GLY A 148 -2.37 1.17 4.07
C GLY A 148 -3.71 0.57 4.50
N ILE A 149 -3.99 0.52 5.81
CA ILE A 149 -5.19 -0.03 6.42
C ILE A 149 -5.88 1.10 7.19
N PRO A 150 -6.66 1.96 6.52
CA PRO A 150 -7.32 3.06 7.20
C PRO A 150 -8.40 2.57 8.17
N CYS A 151 -8.70 3.43 9.14
CA CYS A 151 -9.82 3.33 10.06
C CYS A 151 -9.84 2.07 10.96
N GLU A 152 -8.75 1.31 11.00
CA GLU A 152 -8.48 0.13 11.82
C GLU A 152 -8.57 0.39 13.34
N THR A 153 -8.32 1.63 13.76
CA THR A 153 -8.51 2.07 15.15
C THR A 153 -9.94 2.47 15.50
N VAL A 154 -10.77 2.74 14.49
CA VAL A 154 -12.13 3.29 14.67
C VAL A 154 -13.21 2.24 14.42
N TYR A 155 -13.06 1.39 13.41
CA TYR A 155 -14.03 0.34 13.09
C TYR A 155 -13.74 -0.96 13.85
N PRO A 156 -14.75 -1.82 14.05
CA PRO A 156 -14.55 -3.13 14.68
C PRO A 156 -13.49 -3.95 13.94
N ARG A 157 -12.60 -4.62 14.67
CA ARG A 157 -11.60 -5.51 14.08
C ARG A 157 -12.22 -6.61 13.22
N THR A 158 -13.44 -7.04 13.51
CA THR A 158 -14.17 -8.02 12.68
C THR A 158 -14.44 -7.50 11.28
N ASP A 159 -14.80 -6.23 11.12
CA ASP A 159 -15.14 -5.63 9.83
C ASP A 159 -13.87 -5.37 9.02
N VAL A 160 -12.81 -4.93 9.71
CA VAL A 160 -11.47 -4.78 9.15
C VAL A 160 -10.99 -6.15 8.65
N ALA A 161 -10.92 -7.15 9.53
CA ALA A 161 -10.46 -8.49 9.18
C ALA A 161 -11.34 -9.17 8.12
N ALA A 162 -12.66 -8.93 8.10
CA ALA A 162 -13.53 -9.46 7.05
C ALA A 162 -13.22 -8.84 5.68
N TYR A 163 -12.92 -7.54 5.63
CA TYR A 163 -12.55 -6.87 4.40
C TYR A 163 -11.19 -7.32 3.88
N TRP A 164 -10.20 -7.42 4.77
CA TRP A 164 -8.84 -7.76 4.38
C TRP A 164 -8.66 -9.28 4.22
N ASN A 165 -9.26 -10.12 5.05
CA ASN A 165 -9.22 -11.59 4.96
C ASN A 165 -7.79 -12.14 4.75
N GLY A 166 -6.81 -11.68 5.53
CA GLY A 166 -5.40 -12.06 5.34
C GLY A 166 -4.70 -11.33 4.19
N ARG A 167 -5.40 -10.45 3.45
CA ARG A 167 -4.82 -9.48 2.51
C ARG A 167 -4.40 -8.19 3.22
N GLU A 168 -4.28 -8.19 4.56
CA GLU A 168 -3.76 -7.03 5.28
C GLU A 168 -2.42 -6.63 4.68
N ILE A 169 -2.26 -5.33 4.46
CA ILE A 169 -1.05 -4.74 3.92
C ILE A 169 0.03 -4.75 5.03
N SER A 170 0.56 -5.92 5.35
CA SER A 170 1.72 -6.03 6.23
C SER A 170 2.99 -5.98 5.39
N GLY A 171 3.80 -4.96 5.62
CA GLY A 171 5.17 -4.91 5.13
C GLY A 171 5.49 -3.63 4.38
N ILE A 172 6.55 -2.98 4.82
CA ILE A 172 7.18 -1.84 4.16
C ILE A 172 7.67 -2.33 2.79
N VAL A 173 7.08 -1.84 1.69
CA VAL A 173 7.68 -2.03 0.36
C VAL A 173 8.66 -0.90 0.13
N PHE A 174 9.95 -1.21 0.22
CA PHE A 174 11.04 -0.33 -0.21
C PHE A 174 11.18 -0.31 -1.74
N TRP A 175 10.07 -0.21 -2.48
CA TRP A 175 10.14 0.00 -3.92
C TRP A 175 10.03 1.49 -4.22
N SER A 176 10.93 2.01 -5.04
CA SER A 176 10.88 3.41 -5.48
C SER A 176 9.58 3.71 -6.23
N SER A 177 9.13 4.96 -6.18
CA SER A 177 7.98 5.42 -6.97
C SER A 177 8.28 5.31 -8.48
N GLY A 178 7.23 5.30 -9.30
CA GLY A 178 7.34 5.33 -10.76
C GLY A 178 7.43 3.97 -11.47
N LEU A 179 7.39 2.84 -10.76
CA LEU A 179 7.38 1.50 -11.35
C LEU A 179 6.05 1.21 -12.06
N TYR A 180 6.13 0.45 -13.15
CA TYR A 180 5.00 -0.15 -13.85
C TYR A 180 4.76 -1.58 -13.37
N CYS A 181 3.59 -2.14 -13.71
CA CYS A 181 3.25 -3.53 -13.40
C CYS A 181 4.29 -4.55 -13.89
N ARG A 182 4.90 -4.31 -15.06
CA ARG A 182 5.97 -5.16 -15.60
C ARG A 182 7.23 -5.12 -14.75
N ASP A 183 7.60 -3.97 -14.22
CA ASP A 183 8.79 -3.83 -13.37
C ASP A 183 8.59 -4.60 -12.06
N LEU A 184 7.40 -4.47 -11.47
CA LEU A 184 7.03 -5.21 -10.26
C LEU A 184 7.08 -6.72 -10.48
N ALA A 185 6.47 -7.21 -11.56
CA ALA A 185 6.51 -8.62 -11.91
C ALA A 185 7.94 -9.12 -12.16
N ALA A 186 8.80 -8.30 -12.79
CA ALA A 186 10.21 -8.63 -13.01
C ALA A 186 11.03 -8.67 -11.71
N LEU A 187 10.64 -7.88 -10.71
CA LEU A 187 11.20 -7.93 -9.34
C LEU A 187 10.68 -9.12 -8.53
N GLY A 188 9.80 -9.96 -9.10
CA GLY A 188 9.20 -11.09 -8.42
C GLY A 188 8.03 -10.73 -7.50
N ALA A 189 7.47 -9.53 -7.65
CA ALA A 189 6.27 -9.15 -6.92
C ALA A 189 5.12 -10.13 -7.22
N SER A 190 4.42 -10.53 -6.17
CA SER A 190 3.10 -11.14 -6.30
C SER A 190 2.07 -10.11 -6.73
N TYR A 191 0.91 -10.59 -7.23
CA TYR A 191 -0.18 -9.69 -7.61
C TYR A 191 -0.66 -8.83 -6.43
N ALA A 192 -0.74 -9.41 -5.22
CA ALA A 192 -1.11 -8.67 -4.02
C ALA A 192 -0.13 -7.53 -3.71
N GLU A 193 1.17 -7.74 -3.90
CA GLU A 193 2.18 -6.70 -3.71
C GLU A 193 2.12 -5.61 -4.80
N ALA A 194 1.76 -5.98 -6.02
CA ALA A 194 1.54 -5.02 -7.10
C ALA A 194 0.31 -4.14 -6.84
N VAL A 195 -0.79 -4.72 -6.36
CA VAL A 195 -1.99 -3.97 -5.95
C VAL A 195 -1.66 -3.07 -4.75
N ARG A 196 -0.85 -3.54 -3.79
CA ARG A 196 -0.33 -2.72 -2.67
C ARG A 196 0.47 -1.52 -3.16
N TYR A 197 1.42 -1.73 -4.07
CA TYR A 197 2.22 -0.64 -4.64
C TYR A 197 1.33 0.38 -5.35
N TRP A 198 0.35 -0.10 -6.11
CA TRP A 198 -0.63 0.75 -6.79
C TRP A 198 -1.43 1.58 -5.79
N TRP A 199 -1.97 0.99 -4.72
CA TRP A 199 -2.65 1.74 -3.67
C TRP A 199 -1.73 2.76 -3.00
N TYR A 200 -0.55 2.34 -2.52
CA TYR A 200 0.39 3.19 -1.80
C TYR A 200 0.79 4.45 -2.56
N TYR A 201 0.93 4.37 -3.89
CA TYR A 201 1.28 5.52 -4.74
C TYR A 201 0.07 6.25 -5.33
N GLY A 202 -1.11 6.10 -4.75
CA GLY A 202 -2.30 6.85 -5.14
C GLY A 202 -2.94 6.37 -6.43
N MET A 203 -2.92 5.06 -6.68
CA MET A 203 -3.56 4.39 -7.82
C MET A 203 -3.18 4.98 -9.18
N PRO A 204 -1.88 5.05 -9.52
CA PRO A 204 -1.47 5.71 -10.75
C PRO A 204 -1.98 5.01 -12.01
N ASP A 205 -2.56 5.79 -12.92
CA ASP A 205 -3.10 5.33 -14.23
C ASP A 205 -2.13 4.43 -15.01
N ARG A 206 -0.81 4.62 -14.85
CA ARG A 206 0.22 3.81 -15.53
C ARG A 206 0.14 2.31 -15.22
N MET A 207 -0.54 1.94 -14.14
CA MET A 207 -0.70 0.55 -13.70
C MET A 207 -2.10 0.00 -13.93
N ASP A 208 -3.08 0.85 -14.23
CA ASP A 208 -4.48 0.51 -14.45
C ASP A 208 -4.84 0.97 -15.87
N ALA A 209 -4.55 0.10 -16.85
CA ALA A 209 -4.49 0.47 -18.26
C ALA A 209 -5.86 0.89 -18.82
N ASP A 210 -6.94 0.31 -18.30
CA ASP A 210 -8.31 0.58 -18.69
C ASP A 210 -9.08 1.44 -17.67
N LYS A 211 -8.43 1.81 -16.54
CA LYS A 211 -8.96 2.66 -15.48
C LYS A 211 -10.20 2.08 -14.80
N ASN A 212 -10.30 0.76 -14.74
CA ASN A 212 -11.41 0.05 -14.12
C ASN A 212 -11.21 -0.17 -12.60
N SER A 213 -10.13 0.40 -12.03
CA SER A 213 -9.68 0.20 -10.64
C SER A 213 -9.12 -1.20 -10.35
N VAL A 214 -8.65 -1.90 -11.38
CA VAL A 214 -7.97 -3.19 -11.32
C VAL A 214 -6.59 -3.05 -11.98
N PRO A 215 -5.53 -2.81 -11.20
CA PRO A 215 -4.20 -2.65 -11.77
C PRO A 215 -3.64 -3.97 -12.26
N CYS A 216 -2.70 -3.86 -13.19
CA CYS A 216 -1.80 -4.93 -13.62
C CYS A 216 -2.46 -6.16 -14.26
N GLU A 217 -3.72 -6.08 -14.64
CA GLU A 217 -4.47 -7.13 -15.35
C GLU A 217 -3.89 -7.52 -16.72
N THR A 218 -3.05 -6.66 -17.30
CA THR A 218 -2.32 -6.94 -18.54
C THR A 218 -1.00 -7.69 -18.32
N VAL A 219 -0.53 -7.79 -17.07
CA VAL A 219 0.77 -8.38 -16.72
C VAL A 219 0.61 -9.66 -15.92
N TYR A 220 -0.31 -9.68 -14.96
CA TYR A 220 -0.62 -10.88 -14.17
C TYR A 220 -1.73 -11.68 -14.83
N SER A 221 -1.76 -12.99 -14.58
CA SER A 221 -2.76 -13.86 -15.18
C SER A 221 -4.18 -13.50 -14.71
N ALA A 222 -5.16 -13.63 -15.60
CA ALA A 222 -6.57 -13.42 -15.26
C ALA A 222 -7.04 -14.29 -14.08
N ALA A 223 -6.48 -15.50 -13.92
CA ALA A 223 -6.77 -16.36 -12.78
C ALA A 223 -6.26 -15.76 -11.46
N THR A 224 -5.04 -15.22 -11.45
CA THR A 224 -4.47 -14.53 -10.27
C THR A 224 -5.25 -13.27 -9.91
N VAL A 225 -5.59 -12.47 -10.93
CA VAL A 225 -6.41 -11.25 -10.77
C VAL A 225 -7.79 -11.62 -10.21
N SER A 226 -8.48 -12.56 -10.85
CA SER A 226 -9.80 -13.03 -10.43
C SER A 226 -9.78 -13.58 -9.00
N SER A 227 -8.78 -14.38 -8.65
CA SER A 227 -8.66 -14.95 -7.30
C SER A 227 -8.44 -13.89 -6.23
N PHE A 228 -7.89 -12.72 -6.58
CA PHE A 228 -7.65 -11.64 -5.64
C PHE A 228 -8.92 -10.79 -5.41
N TRP A 229 -9.63 -10.44 -6.49
CA TRP A 229 -10.80 -9.56 -6.43
C TRP A 229 -12.14 -10.28 -6.18
N TYR A 230 -12.23 -11.57 -6.51
CA TYR A 230 -13.45 -12.39 -6.42
C TYR A 230 -13.19 -13.72 -5.68
N PRO A 231 -12.90 -13.69 -4.37
CA PRO A 231 -12.66 -14.87 -3.55
C PRO A 231 -13.92 -15.70 -3.27
#